data_AF-A0A7S0LUZ0-F1
#
_entry.id   AF-A0A7S0LUZ0-F1
#
_cell.length_a   1.000
_cell.length_b   1.000
_cell.length_c   1.000
_cell.angle_alpha   90.00
_cell.angle_beta   90.00
_cell.angle_gamma   90.00
#
_symmetry.space_group_name_H-M   'P 1'
#
loop_
_entity.id
_entity.type
_entity.pdbx_description
1 polymer ?
#
loop_
_entity_poly.entity_id
_entity_poly.type
_entity_poly.pdbx_seq_one_letter_code
_entity_poly.pdbx_strand_id
1 'polypeptide(L)'
;FFSLACTSWGLVEVPRYLFYALNLLNAVPYPLFWLRYSLFAVLYPTGITGELGCMFQALMYFMTRVHFMEQPLERQIHIASIIFVALTYIPGSPKMFFHMVKTRQKQFELLKNG
;
A
#
# COMPACT_ATOMS: atom_id res chain seq x y z
N PHE A 1 -2.59 -10.90 8.99
CA PHE A 1 -2.29 -10.21 7.72
C PHE A 1 -3.40 -9.27 7.29
N PHE A 2 -4.66 -9.74 7.23
CA PHE A 2 -5.80 -8.89 6.87
C PHE A 2 -5.95 -7.64 7.73
N SER A 3 -5.93 -7.78 9.06
CA SER A 3 -6.02 -6.63 9.98
C SER A 3 -4.88 -5.63 9.76
N LEU A 4 -3.66 -6.10 9.48
CA LEU A 4 -2.51 -5.23 9.22
C LEU A 4 -2.72 -4.39 7.95
N ALA A 5 -3.21 -5.01 6.87
CA ALA A 5 -3.54 -4.31 5.64
C ALA A 5 -4.65 -3.28 5.87
N CYS A 6 -5.75 -3.68 6.51
CA CYS A 6 -6.88 -2.78 6.78
C CYS A 6 -6.49 -1.61 7.69
N THR A 7 -5.73 -1.86 8.75
CA THR A 7 -5.28 -0.78 9.65
C THR A 7 -4.28 0.12 8.94
N SER A 8 -3.38 -0.41 8.11
CA SER A 8 -2.43 0.40 7.35
C SER A 8 -3.11 1.30 6.32
N TRP A 9 -3.97 0.73 5.47
CA TRP A 9 -4.71 1.49 4.47
C TRP A 9 -5.76 2.42 5.09
N GLY A 10 -6.32 2.07 6.25
CA GLY A 10 -7.21 2.97 6.99
C GLY A 10 -6.47 4.17 7.58
N LEU A 11 -5.31 3.93 8.21
CA LEU A 11 -4.53 4.98 8.87
C LEU A 11 -3.91 5.98 7.88
N VAL A 12 -3.62 5.58 6.63
CA VAL A 12 -3.10 6.53 5.62
C VAL A 12 -4.17 7.51 5.12
N GLU A 13 -5.45 7.13 5.17
CA GLU A 13 -6.55 7.98 4.71
C GLU A 13 -6.90 9.09 5.70
N VAL A 14 -6.74 8.86 7.01
CA VAL A 14 -6.98 9.86 8.06
C VAL A 14 -6.21 11.18 7.83
N PRO A 15 -4.87 11.20 7.75
CA PRO A 15 -4.10 12.43 7.50
C PRO A 15 -4.36 12.99 6.10
N ARG A 16 -4.71 12.15 5.12
CA ARG A 16 -5.00 12.58 3.75
C ARG A 16 -6.26 13.43 3.70
N TYR A 17 -7.35 12.94 4.28
CA TYR A 17 -8.61 13.67 4.32
C TYR A 17 -8.54 14.89 5.24
N LEU A 18 -7.82 14.77 6.36
CA LEU A 18 -7.58 15.90 7.26
C LEU A 18 -6.81 17.03 6.56
N PHE A 19 -5.81 16.68 5.74
CA PHE A 19 -5.10 17.66 4.90
C PHE A 19 -6.03 18.35 3.90
N TYR A 20 -6.90 17.61 3.22
CA TYR A 20 -7.84 18.22 2.27
C TYR A 20 -8.84 19.16 2.96
N ALA A 21 -9.37 18.76 4.12
CA ALA A 21 -10.29 19.59 4.90
C ALA A 21 -9.65 20.91 5.36
N LEU A 22 -8.40 20.88 5.82
CA LEU A 22 -7.69 22.09 6.26
C LEU A 22 -7.15 22.93 5.10
N ASN A 23 -6.85 22.31 3.97
CA ASN A 23 -6.49 23.02 2.74
C ASN A 23 -7.65 23.88 2.21
N LEU A 24 -8.90 23.42 2.36
CA LEU A 24 -10.10 24.23 2.06
C LEU A 24 -10.19 25.49 2.95
N LEU A 25 -9.67 25.42 4.18
CA LEU A 25 -9.65 26.53 5.13
C LEU A 25 -8.39 27.41 5.03
N ASN A 26 -7.50 27.15 4.06
CA ASN A 26 -6.19 27.82 3.88
C ASN A 26 -5.29 27.84 5.14
N ALA A 27 -5.57 26.99 6.13
CA ALA A 27 -4.88 26.94 7.41
C ALA A 27 -4.31 25.53 7.61
N VAL A 28 -3.32 25.15 6.80
CA VAL A 28 -2.67 23.85 6.92
C VAL A 28 -1.52 23.94 7.93
N PRO A 29 -1.62 23.28 9.10
CA PRO A 29 -0.56 23.33 10.09
C PRO A 29 0.63 22.44 9.65
N TYR A 30 1.86 22.93 9.86
CA TYR A 30 3.11 22.24 9.51
C TYR A 30 3.23 20.78 10.02
N PRO A 31 2.79 20.44 11.27
CA PRO A 31 2.81 19.07 11.76
C PRO A 31 1.99 18.10 10.90
N LEU A 32 0.89 18.56 10.32
CA LEU A 32 0.00 17.73 9.50
C LEU A 32 0.60 17.47 8.12
N PHE A 33 1.28 18.47 7.55
CA PHE A 33 2.09 18.30 6.35
C PHE A 33 3.17 17.25 6.61
N TRP A 34 3.95 17.39 7.69
CA TRP A 34 4.98 16.42 8.04
C TRP A 34 4.42 15.01 8.26
N LEU A 35 3.30 14.90 8.99
CA LEU A 35 2.63 13.63 9.27
C LEU A 35 2.25 12.91 7.97
N ARG A 36 1.67 13.62 7.00
CA ARG A 36 1.31 13.07 5.69
C ARG A 36 2.51 12.43 4.97
N TYR A 37 3.66 13.10 4.96
CA TYR A 37 4.83 12.62 4.23
C TYR A 37 5.65 11.58 4.98
N SER A 38 5.60 11.55 6.31
CA SER A 38 6.29 10.57 7.15
C SER A 38 5.52 9.27 7.31
N LEU A 39 4.19 9.33 7.44
CA LEU A 39 3.32 8.17 7.57
C LEU A 39 3.39 7.25 6.35
N PHE A 40 3.48 7.84 5.16
CA PHE A 40 3.62 7.08 3.91
C PHE A 40 4.80 6.11 3.94
N ALA A 41 5.93 6.48 4.54
CA ALA A 41 7.13 5.63 4.55
C ALA A 41 6.98 4.34 5.37
N VAL A 42 6.14 4.35 6.41
CA VAL A 42 5.94 3.21 7.32
C VAL A 42 4.68 2.42 6.96
N LEU A 43 3.61 3.11 6.58
CA LEU A 43 2.33 2.48 6.23
C LEU A 43 2.43 1.74 4.88
N TYR A 44 3.21 2.26 3.93
CA TYR A 44 3.37 1.61 2.63
C TYR A 44 3.97 0.19 2.71
N PRO A 45 5.13 -0.04 3.36
CA PRO A 45 5.66 -1.40 3.50
C PRO A 45 4.74 -2.30 4.34
N THR A 46 4.14 -1.78 5.42
CA THR A 46 3.26 -2.59 6.29
C THR A 46 1.95 -2.99 5.60
N GLY A 47 1.37 -2.12 4.77
CA GLY A 47 0.19 -2.42 3.97
C GLY A 47 0.46 -3.48 2.91
N ILE A 48 1.57 -3.34 2.17
CA ILE A 48 1.99 -4.30 1.15
C ILE A 48 2.32 -5.66 1.78
N THR A 49 3.03 -5.70 2.90
CA THR A 49 3.28 -6.95 3.64
C THR A 49 1.98 -7.58 4.11
N GLY A 50 0.98 -6.79 4.52
CA GLY A 50 -0.35 -7.28 4.86
C GLY A 50 -1.06 -7.96 3.69
N GLU A 51 -1.05 -7.34 2.50
CA GLU A 51 -1.69 -7.90 1.30
C GLU A 51 -0.95 -9.13 0.77
N LEU A 52 0.37 -9.05 0.61
CA LEU A 52 1.20 -10.17 0.16
C LEU A 52 1.14 -11.34 1.14
N GLY A 53 1.08 -11.06 2.45
CA GLY A 53 0.91 -12.10 3.47
C GLY A 53 -0.43 -12.82 3.36
N CYS A 54 -1.52 -12.10 3.10
CA CYS A 54 -2.82 -12.71 2.82
C CYS A 54 -2.80 -13.57 1.54
N MET A 55 -2.21 -13.05 0.46
CA MET A 55 -2.06 -13.78 -0.81
C MET A 55 -1.22 -15.05 -0.63
N PHE A 56 -0.12 -14.97 0.12
CA PHE A 56 0.75 -16.10 0.41
C PHE A 56 0.04 -17.17 1.25
N GLN A 57 -0.71 -16.75 2.27
CA GLN A 57 -1.48 -17.68 3.10
C GLN A 57 -2.60 -18.37 2.30
N ALA A 58 -3.27 -17.64 1.41
CA ALA A 58 -4.24 -18.21 0.49
C ALA A 58 -3.58 -19.22 -0.47
N LEU A 59 -2.44 -18.86 -1.07
CA LEU A 59 -1.69 -19.73 -1.98
C LEU A 59 -1.24 -21.03 -1.28
N MET A 60 -0.70 -20.92 -0.07
CA MET A 60 -0.26 -22.07 0.73
C MET A 60 -1.44 -22.99 1.06
N TYR A 61 -2.59 -22.42 1.44
CA TYR A 61 -3.81 -23.20 1.68
C TYR A 61 -4.23 -24.02 0.45
N PHE A 62 -4.13 -23.46 -0.76
CA PHE A 62 -4.46 -24.17 -1.99
C PHE A 62 -3.43 -25.23 -2.39
N MET A 63 -2.14 -24.98 -2.17
CA MET A 63 -1.06 -25.90 -2.51
C MET A 63 -0.99 -27.14 -1.61
N THR A 64 -1.29 -27.00 -0.32
CA THR A 64 -1.14 -28.11 0.65
C THR A 64 -2.28 -29.13 0.59
N ARG A 65 -3.44 -28.77 0.04
CA ARG A 65 -4.66 -29.59 0.13
C ARG A 65 -4.84 -30.58 -1.03
N VAL A 66 -4.43 -30.23 -2.25
CA VAL A 66 -4.60 -31.06 -3.46
C VAL A 66 -3.52 -30.66 -4.48
N HIS A 67 -2.92 -31.61 -5.18
CA HIS A 67 -1.96 -31.33 -6.26
C HIS A 67 -2.62 -30.43 -7.33
N PHE A 68 -1.89 -29.43 -7.83
CA PHE A 68 -2.38 -28.46 -8.82
C PHE A 68 -3.15 -29.07 -10.01
N MET A 69 -2.68 -30.23 -10.48
CA MET A 69 -3.23 -30.92 -11.66
C MET A 69 -4.58 -31.60 -11.39
N GLU A 70 -4.94 -31.85 -10.13
CA GLU A 70 -6.21 -32.47 -9.73
C GLU A 70 -7.28 -31.43 -9.35
N GLN A 71 -6.92 -30.14 -9.35
CA GLN A 71 -7.84 -29.07 -8.95
C GLN A 71 -8.75 -28.63 -10.11
N PRO A 72 -10.01 -28.26 -9.83
CA PRO A 72 -10.93 -27.76 -10.85
C PRO A 72 -10.40 -26.48 -11.51
N LEU A 73 -10.73 -26.28 -12.78
CA LEU A 73 -10.24 -25.16 -13.61
C LEU A 73 -10.40 -23.79 -12.93
N GLU A 74 -11.52 -23.54 -12.26
CA GLU A 74 -11.77 -22.30 -11.52
C GLU A 74 -10.71 -22.01 -10.45
N ARG A 75 -10.25 -23.05 -9.76
CA ARG A 75 -9.25 -22.93 -8.71
C ARG A 75 -7.86 -22.70 -9.28
N GLN A 76 -7.54 -23.29 -10.43
CA GLN A 76 -6.30 -23.00 -11.16
C GLN A 76 -6.26 -21.54 -11.62
N ILE A 77 -7.38 -21.00 -12.12
CA ILE A 77 -7.51 -19.58 -12.49
C ILE A 77 -7.30 -18.68 -11.27
N HIS A 78 -7.87 -19.01 -10.11
CA HIS A 78 -7.66 -18.25 -8.87
C HIS A 78 -6.20 -18.25 -8.41
N ILE A 79 -5.49 -19.37 -8.51
CA ILE A 79 -4.07 -19.41 -8.13
C ILE A 79 -3.23 -18.61 -9.12
N ALA A 80 -3.49 -18.75 -10.42
CA ALA A 80 -2.83 -17.99 -11.46
C ALA A 80 -3.04 -16.47 -11.30
N SER A 81 -4.25 -16.03 -10.94
CA SER A 81 -4.54 -14.62 -10.70
C SER A 81 -3.83 -14.08 -9.46
N ILE A 82 -3.75 -14.83 -8.37
CA ILE A 82 -2.99 -14.45 -7.17
C ILE A 82 -1.50 -14.29 -7.49
N ILE A 83 -0.91 -15.23 -8.24
CA ILE A 83 0.50 -15.17 -8.64
C ILE A 83 0.75 -13.98 -9.58
N PHE A 84 -0.15 -13.74 -10.54
CA PHE A 84 -0.05 -12.61 -11.46
C PHE A 84 -0.06 -11.28 -10.69
N VAL A 85 -0.99 -11.10 -9.76
CA VAL A 85 -1.05 -9.89 -8.92
C VAL A 85 0.22 -9.76 -8.06
N ALA A 86 0.69 -10.84 -7.43
CA ALA A 86 1.93 -10.82 -6.66
C ALA A 86 3.16 -10.44 -7.50
N LEU A 87 3.23 -10.88 -8.76
CA LEU A 87 4.31 -10.49 -9.70
C LEU A 87 4.26 -9.01 -10.04
N THR A 88 3.08 -8.42 -10.22
CA THR A 88 2.97 -6.97 -10.48
C THR A 88 3.45 -6.11 -9.30
N TYR A 89 3.39 -6.64 -8.07
CA TYR A 89 3.83 -5.96 -6.86
C TYR A 89 5.35 -5.75 -6.80
N ILE A 90 6.14 -6.65 -7.42
CA ILE A 90 7.61 -6.59 -7.42
C ILE A 90 8.15 -5.34 -8.14
N PRO A 91 7.76 -5.03 -9.40
CA PRO A 91 8.17 -3.79 -10.05
C PRO A 91 7.31 -2.58 -9.65
N GLY A 92 6.06 -2.79 -9.25
CA GLY A 92 5.10 -1.72 -8.97
C GLY A 92 5.41 -0.96 -7.67
N SER A 93 5.66 -1.71 -6.58
CA SER A 93 5.84 -1.11 -5.26
C SER A 93 7.07 -0.19 -5.13
N PRO A 94 8.27 -0.53 -5.63
CA PRO A 94 9.44 0.34 -5.47
C PRO A 94 9.26 1.60 -6.30
N LYS A 95 8.74 1.47 -7.52
CA LYS A 95 8.54 2.58 -8.44
C LYS A 95 7.62 3.66 -7.85
N MET A 96 6.50 3.25 -7.25
CA MET A 96 5.58 4.16 -6.59
C MET A 96 6.20 4.80 -5.35
N PHE A 97 6.93 4.03 -4.55
CA PHE A 97 7.63 4.55 -3.37
C PHE A 97 8.63 5.65 -3.73
N PHE A 98 9.50 5.41 -4.71
CA PHE A 98 10.45 6.41 -5.18
C PHE A 98 9.77 7.66 -5.73
N HIS A 99 8.63 7.51 -6.41
CA HIS A 99 7.86 8.64 -6.89
C HIS A 99 7.39 9.53 -5.73
N MET A 100 6.86 8.93 -4.66
CA MET A 100 6.38 9.69 -3.49
C MET A 100 7.51 10.35 -2.69
N VAL A 101 8.69 9.73 -2.63
CA VAL A 101 9.89 10.36 -2.06
C VAL A 101 10.29 11.60 -2.87
N LYS A 102 10.25 11.54 -4.20
CA LYS A 102 10.51 12.72 -5.06
C LYS A 102 9.44 13.80 -4.87
N THR A 103 8.17 13.42 -4.75
CA THR A 103 7.09 14.36 -4.45
C THR A 103 7.31 15.07 -3.11
N ARG A 104 7.75 14.34 -2.08
CA ARG A 104 8.10 14.92 -0.78
C ARG A 104 9.19 15.99 -0.93
N GLN A 105 10.30 15.67 -1.58
CA GLN A 105 11.43 16.60 -1.74
C GLN A 105 10.99 17.93 -2.36
N LYS A 106 10.23 17.86 -3.46
CA LYS A 106 9.68 19.06 -4.12
C LYS A 106 8.80 19.91 -3.21
N GLN A 107 7.96 19.28 -2.41
CA GLN A 107 7.02 19.97 -1.53
C GLN A 107 7.73 20.65 -0.36
N PHE A 108 8.79 20.03 0.17
CA PHE A 108 9.65 20.67 1.19
C PHE A 108 10.49 21.82 0.62
N GLU A 109 10.96 21.73 -0.63
CA GLU A 109 11.65 22.83 -1.30
C GLU A 109 10.75 24.06 -1.51
N LEU A 110 9.48 23.85 -1.90
CA LEU A 110 8.51 24.93 -2.04
C LEU A 110 8.23 25.66 -0.71
N LEU A 111 8.12 24.92 0.40
CA LEU A 111 7.95 25.51 1.73
C LEU A 111 9.19 26.29 2.23
N LYS A 112 10.38 26.00 1.72
CA LYS A 112 11.62 26.70 2.09
C LYS A 112 11.80 28.01 1.30
N ASN A 113 11.21 28.09 0.10
CA ASN A 113 11.40 29.20 -0.83
C ASN A 113 10.26 30.25 -0.79
N GLY A 114 9.19 30.02 -0.03
CA GLY A 114 8.08 30.96 0.20
C GLY A 114 8.08 31.46 1.64
#